data_AF-A0A8T5IM51-F1
#
_entry.id   AF-A0A8T5IM51-F1
#
_cell.length_a   1.000
_cell.length_b   1.000
_cell.length_c   1.000
_cell.angle_alpha   90.00
_cell.angle_beta   90.00
_cell.angle_gamma   90.00
#
_symmetry.space_group_name_H-M   'P 1'
#
loop_
_entity.id
_entity.type
_entity.pdbx_description
1 polymer ?
#
loop_
_entity_poly.entity_id
_entity_poly.type
_entity_poly.pdbx_seq_one_letter_code
_entity_poly.pdbx_strand_id
1 'polypeptide(L)'
;MGIQENYSYEGVFGFYRFLRDRHARSVYENLIGDFQELSDKAYHSENLFEMKDLMRDFLYLRNEYLKNYSDLSKAGFARDLDTLIFNSKMVIADKIDVVRSDEFQRDISAILERDHKQS
;
A
#
# COMPACT_ATOMS: atom_id res chain seq x y z
N MET A 1 -6.87 -20.45 -43.09
CA MET A 1 -5.68 -20.39 -42.22
C MET A 1 -6.14 -19.85 -40.88
N GLY A 2 -6.37 -20.73 -39.91
CA GLY A 2 -6.74 -20.34 -38.54
C GLY A 2 -5.49 -20.32 -37.69
N ILE A 3 -5.22 -19.21 -37.02
CA ILE A 3 -4.18 -19.10 -36.00
C ILE A 3 -4.69 -19.90 -34.81
N GLN A 4 -4.12 -21.10 -34.62
CA GLN A 4 -4.36 -21.91 -33.45
C GLN A 4 -3.51 -21.31 -32.33
N GLU A 5 -4.13 -20.47 -31.50
CA GLU A 5 -3.49 -19.91 -30.31
C GLU A 5 -3.25 -21.06 -29.31
N ASN A 6 -2.05 -21.64 -29.38
CA ASN A 6 -1.49 -22.43 -28.29
C ASN A 6 -1.19 -21.48 -27.13
N TYR A 7 -2.22 -21.12 -26.36
CA TYR A 7 -2.02 -20.68 -24.98
C TYR A 7 -1.47 -21.87 -24.20
N SER A 8 -0.14 -21.99 -24.18
CA SER A 8 0.50 -23.06 -23.43
C SER A 8 0.12 -22.92 -21.96
N TYR A 9 -0.51 -23.97 -21.45
CA TYR A 9 -0.82 -24.21 -20.04
C TYR A 9 0.45 -24.32 -19.15
N GLU A 10 1.60 -23.84 -19.64
CA GLU A 10 2.88 -23.83 -18.94
C GLU A 10 2.95 -22.73 -17.87
N GLY A 11 2.16 -21.66 -17.99
CA GLY A 11 2.07 -20.61 -16.96
C GLY A 11 1.55 -21.12 -15.60
N VAL A 12 0.68 -22.14 -15.62
CA VAL A 12 0.07 -22.71 -14.41
C VAL A 12 0.99 -23.75 -13.76
N PHE A 13 1.75 -24.51 -14.55
CA PHE A 13 2.72 -25.48 -14.01
C PHE A 13 4.04 -24.84 -13.54
N GLY A 14 4.39 -23.64 -14.04
CA GLY A 14 5.43 -22.81 -13.46
C GLY A 14 5.15 -22.51 -11.98
N PHE A 15 3.92 -22.11 -11.66
CA PHE A 15 3.47 -21.74 -10.31
C PHE A 15 3.75 -22.79 -9.22
N TYR A 16 3.71 -24.08 -9.56
CA TYR A 16 3.97 -25.17 -8.62
C TYR A 16 5.46 -25.50 -8.42
N ARG A 17 6.35 -25.08 -9.31
CA ARG A 17 7.80 -25.34 -9.21
C ARG A 17 8.54 -24.30 -8.37
N PHE A 18 7.95 -23.12 -8.15
CA PHE A 18 8.55 -21.98 -7.42
C PHE A 18 8.24 -21.96 -5.91
N LEU A 19 7.35 -22.83 -5.42
CA LEU A 19 6.97 -22.95 -3.98
C LEU A 19 8.07 -23.53 -3.06
N ARG A 20 9.32 -23.68 -3.53
CA ARG A 20 10.41 -24.23 -2.71
C ARG A 20 11.17 -23.18 -1.91
N ASP A 21 11.04 -21.90 -2.23
CA ASP A 21 11.70 -20.85 -1.46
C ASP A 21 10.81 -20.41 -0.28
N ARG A 22 10.93 -21.16 0.83
CA ARG A 22 10.19 -20.88 2.07
C ARG A 22 10.48 -19.48 2.59
N HIS A 23 11.67 -18.93 2.31
CA HIS A 23 12.03 -17.59 2.72
C HIS A 23 11.26 -16.54 1.91
N ALA A 24 11.32 -16.60 0.57
CA ALA A 24 10.59 -15.67 -0.28
C ALA A 24 9.08 -15.69 -0.01
N ARG A 25 8.50 -16.86 0.24
CA ARG A 25 7.09 -16.99 0.62
C ARG A 25 6.77 -16.34 1.96
N SER A 26 7.58 -16.57 2.99
CA SER A 26 7.36 -15.97 4.30
C SER A 26 7.49 -14.44 4.25
N VAL A 27 8.46 -13.91 3.49
CA VAL A 27 8.60 -12.46 3.28
C VAL A 27 7.38 -11.90 2.56
N TYR A 28 6.90 -12.58 1.52
CA TYR A 28 5.70 -12.19 0.78
C TYR A 28 4.45 -12.14 1.67
N GLU A 29 4.19 -13.20 2.45
CA GLU A 29 3.03 -13.27 3.35
C GLU A 29 3.06 -12.16 4.41
N ASN A 30 4.23 -11.86 4.97
CA ASN A 30 4.41 -10.76 5.92
C ASN A 30 4.16 -9.39 5.27
N LEU A 31 4.79 -9.11 4.13
CA LEU A 31 4.64 -7.82 3.45
C LEU A 31 3.19 -7.55 3.04
N ILE A 32 2.45 -8.58 2.60
CA ILE A 32 1.02 -8.42 2.30
C ILE A 32 0.26 -7.99 3.55
N GLY A 33 0.44 -8.70 4.67
CA GLY A 33 -0.23 -8.38 5.92
C GLY A 33 0.09 -6.96 6.38
N ASP A 34 1.37 -6.58 6.34
CA ASP A 34 1.82 -5.26 6.79
C ASP A 34 1.26 -4.12 5.91
N PHE A 35 1.24 -4.29 4.58
CA PHE A 35 0.65 -3.29 3.68
C PHE A 35 -0.87 -3.19 3.78
N GLN A 36 -1.56 -4.30 4.07
CA GLN A 36 -2.99 -4.29 4.35
C GLN A 36 -3.30 -3.54 5.64
N GLU A 37 -2.60 -3.88 6.73
CA GLU A 37 -2.76 -3.19 8.02
C GLU A 37 -2.46 -1.69 7.90
N LEU A 38 -1.42 -1.33 7.16
CA LEU A 38 -1.08 0.07 6.88
C LEU A 38 -2.21 0.81 6.15
N SER A 39 -2.82 0.16 5.16
CA SER A 39 -3.92 0.73 4.37
C SER A 39 -5.18 0.90 5.23
N ASP A 40 -5.46 -0.07 6.11
CA ASP A 40 -6.57 0.00 7.06
C ASP A 40 -6.36 1.13 8.07
N LYS A 41 -5.15 1.29 8.62
CA LYS A 41 -4.83 2.42 9.51
C LYS A 41 -5.01 3.75 8.82
N ALA A 42 -4.51 3.88 7.58
CA ALA A 42 -4.68 5.09 6.79
C ALA A 42 -6.16 5.44 6.61
N TYR A 43 -7.00 4.47 6.25
CA TYR A 43 -8.44 4.71 6.08
C TYR A 43 -9.11 5.33 7.33
N HIS A 44 -8.66 4.95 8.53
CA HIS A 44 -9.23 5.40 9.81
C HIS A 44 -8.55 6.62 10.43
N SER A 45 -7.41 7.08 9.92
CA SER A 45 -6.71 8.24 10.47
C SER A 45 -7.50 9.55 10.32
N GLU A 46 -7.39 10.42 11.32
CA GLU A 46 -8.20 11.65 11.41
C GLU A 46 -7.37 12.94 11.46
N ASN A 47 -6.04 12.83 11.50
CA ASN A 47 -5.16 14.00 11.59
C ASN A 47 -3.85 13.83 10.81
N LEU A 48 -3.23 14.94 10.43
CA LEU A 48 -2.02 14.94 9.60
C LEU A 48 -0.79 14.37 10.30
N PHE A 49 -0.76 14.38 11.63
CA PHE A 49 0.35 13.82 12.40
C PHE A 49 0.41 12.29 12.23
N GLU A 50 -0.72 11.60 12.40
CA GLU A 50 -0.83 10.16 12.16
C GLU A 50 -0.48 9.80 10.71
N MET A 51 -0.98 10.57 9.73
CA MET A 51 -0.68 10.31 8.32
C MET A 51 0.81 10.40 8.01
N LYS A 52 1.55 11.27 8.72
CA LYS A 52 3.01 11.39 8.56
C LYS A 52 3.74 10.15 9.10
N ASP A 53 3.28 9.59 10.20
CA ASP A 53 3.85 8.36 10.74
C ASP A 53 3.54 7.15 9.84
N LEU A 54 2.32 7.06 9.31
CA LEU A 54 1.97 6.03 8.32
C LEU A 54 2.80 6.11 7.03
N MET A 55 3.15 7.32 6.56
CA MET A 55 4.05 7.47 5.41
C MET A 55 5.48 6.99 5.73
N ARG A 56 5.94 7.11 6.98
CA ARG A 56 7.24 6.56 7.40
C ARG A 56 7.20 5.04 7.42
N ASP A 57 6.14 4.46 7.96
CA ASP A 57 5.93 3.01 7.98
C ASP A 57 5.84 2.45 6.55
N PHE A 58 5.14 3.14 5.64
CA PHE A 58 5.13 2.82 4.21
C PHE A 58 6.54 2.74 3.62
N LEU A 59 7.37 3.75 3.88
CA LEU A 59 8.75 3.78 3.37
C LEU A 59 9.61 2.66 3.95
N TYR A 60 9.41 2.32 5.23
CA TYR A 60 10.07 1.20 5.86
C TYR A 60 9.72 -0.12 5.16
N LEU A 61 8.42 -0.42 4.99
CA LEU A 61 7.96 -1.64 4.32
C LEU A 61 8.41 -1.71 2.85
N ARG A 62 8.39 -0.58 2.14
CA ARG A 62 8.93 -0.51 0.77
C ARG A 62 10.42 -0.84 0.74
N ASN A 63 11.20 -0.40 1.73
CA ASN A 63 12.62 -0.73 1.80
C ASN A 63 12.84 -2.22 2.10
N GLU A 64 12.01 -2.82 2.95
CA GLU A 64 12.04 -4.27 3.17
C GLU A 64 11.72 -5.06 1.90
N TYR A 65 10.72 -4.62 1.13
CA TYR A 65 10.45 -5.17 -0.20
C TYR A 65 11.67 -5.06 -1.13
N LEU A 66 12.27 -3.87 -1.24
CA LEU A 66 13.41 -3.65 -2.15
C LEU A 66 14.64 -4.49 -1.77
N LYS A 67 14.90 -4.71 -0.47
CA LYS A 67 15.97 -5.60 0.00
C LYS A 67 15.78 -7.05 -0.46
N ASN A 68 14.53 -7.51 -0.52
CA ASN A 68 14.16 -8.89 -0.87
C ASN A 68 13.73 -9.05 -2.34
N TYR A 69 13.79 -7.99 -3.15
CA TYR A 69 13.23 -7.95 -4.50
C TYR A 69 13.72 -9.09 -5.40
N SER A 70 15.02 -9.41 -5.36
CA SER A 70 15.62 -10.46 -6.20
C SER A 70 14.98 -11.83 -5.94
N ASP A 71 14.79 -12.20 -4.67
CA ASP A 71 14.25 -13.51 -4.29
C ASP A 71 12.74 -13.57 -4.52
N LEU A 72 12.04 -12.46 -4.23
CA LEU A 72 10.62 -12.30 -4.54
C LEU A 72 10.34 -12.35 -6.05
N SER A 73 11.22 -11.77 -6.86
CA SER A 73 11.11 -11.78 -8.32
C SER A 73 11.32 -13.18 -8.89
N LYS A 74 12.36 -13.89 -8.45
CA LYS A 74 12.61 -15.30 -8.84
C LYS A 74 11.47 -16.23 -8.43
N ALA A 75 10.83 -15.96 -7.30
CA ALA A 75 9.69 -16.71 -6.80
C ALA A 75 8.36 -16.33 -7.46
N GLY A 76 8.32 -15.26 -8.28
CA GLY A 76 7.12 -14.81 -9.00
C GLY A 76 6.19 -13.89 -8.19
N PHE A 77 6.59 -13.44 -7.01
CA PHE A 77 5.78 -12.58 -6.12
C PHE A 77 5.94 -11.08 -6.37
N ALA A 78 7.02 -10.64 -7.02
CA ALA A 78 7.35 -9.22 -7.14
C ALA A 78 6.22 -8.39 -7.79
N ARG A 79 5.59 -8.88 -8.85
CA ARG A 79 4.53 -8.13 -9.56
C ARG A 79 3.29 -7.86 -8.70
N ASP A 80 2.92 -8.82 -7.88
CA ASP A 80 1.78 -8.67 -6.98
C ASP A 80 2.10 -7.64 -5.89
N LEU A 81 3.28 -7.77 -5.27
CA LEU A 81 3.76 -6.80 -4.29
C LEU A 81 3.94 -5.39 -4.86
N ASP A 82 4.43 -5.24 -6.10
CA ASP A 82 4.51 -3.94 -6.78
C ASP A 82 3.13 -3.27 -6.87
N THR A 83 2.11 -4.06 -7.21
CA THR A 83 0.72 -3.59 -7.31
C THR A 83 0.19 -3.18 -5.93
N LEU A 84 0.42 -4.00 -4.91
CA LEU A 84 0.02 -3.72 -3.54
C LEU A 84 0.68 -2.44 -3.00
N ILE A 85 2.00 -2.31 -3.18
CA ILE A 85 2.77 -1.13 -2.77
C ILE A 85 2.23 0.13 -3.44
N PHE A 86 1.93 0.05 -4.73
CA PHE A 86 1.34 1.17 -5.46
C PHE A 86 -0.03 1.56 -4.89
N ASN A 87 -0.91 0.59 -4.69
CA ASN A 87 -2.25 0.84 -4.16
C ASN A 87 -2.21 1.41 -2.73
N SER A 88 -1.39 0.85 -1.84
CA SER A 88 -1.24 1.37 -0.48
C SER A 88 -0.72 2.81 -0.46
N LYS A 89 0.22 3.15 -1.36
CA LYS A 89 0.68 4.53 -1.51
C LYS A 89 -0.46 5.47 -1.91
N MET A 90 -1.29 5.06 -2.86
CA MET A 90 -2.43 5.86 -3.33
C MET A 90 -3.45 6.08 -2.21
N VAL A 91 -3.80 5.03 -1.45
CA VAL A 91 -4.72 5.15 -0.29
C VAL A 91 -4.21 6.16 0.73
N ILE A 92 -2.92 6.11 1.09
CA ILE A 92 -2.31 7.06 2.03
C ILE A 92 -2.35 8.49 1.46
N ALA A 93 -2.01 8.66 0.18
CA ALA A 93 -1.99 9.98 -0.46
C ALA A 93 -3.40 10.60 -0.53
N ASP A 94 -4.39 9.84 -0.98
CA ASP A 94 -5.78 10.30 -1.07
C ASP A 94 -6.32 10.69 0.31
N LYS A 95 -6.00 9.90 1.33
CA LYS A 95 -6.41 10.19 2.70
C LYS A 95 -5.76 11.45 3.27
N ILE A 96 -4.48 11.71 2.96
CA ILE A 96 -3.80 12.96 3.38
C ILE A 96 -4.57 14.17 2.87
N ASP A 97 -5.04 14.14 1.62
CA ASP A 97 -5.78 15.25 1.03
C ASP A 97 -7.14 15.47 1.72
N VAL A 98 -7.85 14.38 2.07
CA VAL A 98 -9.10 14.44 2.85
C VAL A 98 -8.86 15.04 4.23
N VAL A 99 -7.93 14.47 5.01
CA VAL A 99 -7.64 14.92 6.37
C VAL A 99 -7.19 16.37 6.40
N ARG A 100 -6.33 16.79 5.45
CA ARG A 100 -5.90 18.20 5.33
C ARG A 100 -7.09 19.13 5.09
N SER A 101 -8.03 18.73 4.24
CA SER A 101 -9.23 19.51 3.96
C SER A 101 -10.12 19.63 5.20
N ASP A 102 -10.33 18.53 5.92
CA ASP A 102 -11.16 18.48 7.12
C ASP A 102 -10.57 19.33 8.26
N GLU A 103 -9.26 19.25 8.49
CA GLU A 103 -8.55 20.10 9.46
C GLU A 103 -8.69 21.59 9.10
N PHE A 104 -8.48 21.93 7.83
CA PHE A 104 -8.60 23.31 7.36
C PHE A 104 -10.01 23.89 7.56
N GLN A 105 -11.05 23.11 7.22
CA GLN A 105 -12.44 23.52 7.42
C GLN A 105 -12.79 23.71 8.91
N ARG A 106 -12.28 22.82 9.76
CA ARG A 106 -12.45 22.90 11.22
C ARG A 106 -11.82 24.17 11.78
N ASP A 107 -10.60 24.49 11.35
CA ASP A 107 -9.88 25.68 11.80
C ASP A 107 -10.57 26.98 11.37
N ILE A 108 -11.05 27.06 10.12
CA ILE A 108 -11.84 28.21 9.65
C ILE A 108 -13.11 28.39 10.49
N SER A 109 -13.85 27.31 10.71
CA SER A 109 -15.10 27.36 11.48
C SER A 109 -14.85 27.84 12.92
N ALA A 110 -13.77 27.36 13.54
CA ALA A 110 -13.37 27.79 14.88
C ALA A 110 -12.99 29.28 14.96
N ILE A 111 -12.38 29.84 13.91
CA ILE A 111 -12.08 31.28 13.83
C ILE A 111 -13.37 32.09 13.72
N LEU A 112 -14.27 31.72 12.81
CA LEU A 112 -15.53 32.43 12.60
C LEU A 112 -16.41 32.43 13.87
N GLU A 113 -16.47 31.31 14.59
CA GLU A 113 -17.20 31.24 15.87
C GLU A 113 -16.60 32.13 16.96
N ARG A 114 -15.27 32.30 16.99
CA ARG A 114 -14.60 33.18 17.95
C ARG A 114 -14.92 34.64 17.67
N ASP A 115 -14.91 35.05 16.40
CA ASP A 115 -15.23 36.42 15.99
C ASP A 115 -16.68 36.79 16.31
N HIS A 116 -17.62 35.85 16.12
CA HIS A 116 -19.03 36.07 16.47
C HIS A 116 -19.26 36.18 17.99
N LYS A 117 -18.49 35.46 18.82
CA LYS A 117 -18.61 35.57 20.30
C LYS A 117 -18.02 36.86 20.88
N GLN A 118 -17.20 37.58 20.10
CA GLN A 118 -16.58 38.84 20.50
C GLN A 118 -17.33 40.08 19.99
N SER A 119 -18.28 39.91 19.07
CA SER A 119 -19.16 40.96 18.53
C SER A 119 -20.48 41.06 19.31
#